data_AF-A0A699WRE6-F1
#
_entry.id   AF-A0A699WRE6-F1
#
_cell.length_a   1.000
_cell.length_b   1.000
_cell.length_c   1.000
_cell.angle_alpha   90.00
_cell.angle_beta   90.00
_cell.angle_gamma   90.00
#
_symmetry.space_group_name_H-M   'P 1'
#
loop_
_entity.id
_entity.type
_entity.pdbx_description
1 polymer ?
#
loop_
_entity_poly.entity_id
_entity_poly.type
_entity_poly.pdbx_seq_one_letter_code
_entity_poly.pdbx_strand_id
1 'polypeptide(L)'
;HTVTVFERDPHAGGLMRYGVPDFKLEKWVIERRIKLLEDAGVTFRYNVEIGRDISADELRQAFDAVVLAGGASAPRELNLPGRDLKGIHYAMEYLTQQNRRVSDTPVDSEHILADGLD
;
A
#
# COMPACT_ATOMS: atom_id res chain seq x y z
N HIS A 1 10.10 15.79 -18.97
CA HIS A 1 9.61 14.41 -19.16
C HIS A 1 8.20 14.33 -18.59
N THR A 2 7.29 13.63 -19.26
CA THR A 2 5.95 13.32 -18.73
C THR A 2 6.08 12.10 -17.83
N VAL A 3 5.59 12.19 -16.59
CA VAL A 3 5.74 11.12 -15.58
C VAL A 3 4.37 10.60 -15.17
N THR A 4 4.20 9.28 -15.26
CA THR A 4 3.03 8.57 -14.76
C THR A 4 3.45 7.59 -13.67
N VAL A 5 2.77 7.65 -12.53
CA VAL A 5 2.93 6.69 -11.43
C VAL A 5 1.73 5.75 -11.44
N PHE A 6 2.01 4.46 -11.59
CA PHE A 6 1.02 3.39 -11.43
C PHE A 6 1.05 2.89 -9.99
N GLU A 7 -0.11 2.85 -9.34
CA GLU A 7 -0.29 2.46 -7.96
C GLU A 7 -1.39 1.39 -7.89
N ARG A 8 -1.09 0.28 -7.23
CA ARG A 8 -2.03 -0.84 -7.10
C ARG A 8 -3.15 -0.49 -6.14
N ASP A 9 -2.86 0.26 -5.09
CA ASP A 9 -3.84 0.61 -4.08
C ASP A 9 -4.71 1.82 -4.49
N PRO A 10 -5.85 2.08 -3.81
CA PRO A 10 -6.75 3.19 -4.15
C PRO A 10 -6.12 4.59 -4.03
N HIS A 11 -5.06 4.71 -3.23
CA HIS A 11 -4.31 5.95 -3.01
C HIS A 11 -2.81 5.69 -2.90
N ALA A 12 -2.01 6.63 -3.40
CA ALA A 12 -0.55 6.58 -3.32
C ALA A 12 -0.03 6.80 -1.90
N GLY A 13 1.19 6.33 -1.64
CA GLY A 13 1.91 6.52 -0.38
C GLY A 13 2.46 5.21 0.21
N GLY A 14 2.10 4.05 -0.36
CA GLY A 14 2.60 2.75 0.06
C GLY A 14 2.54 2.52 1.57
N LEU A 15 3.63 2.03 2.16
CA LEU A 15 3.71 1.76 3.61
C LEU A 15 3.50 3.01 4.49
N MET A 16 3.82 4.21 4.01
CA MET A 16 3.54 5.43 4.79
C MET A 16 2.04 5.63 5.01
N ARG A 17 1.23 5.24 4.02
CA ARG A 17 -0.23 5.28 4.12
C ARG A 17 -0.78 4.06 4.84
N TYR A 18 -0.42 2.86 4.38
CA TYR A 18 -1.09 1.63 4.80
C TYR A 18 -0.42 0.91 5.98
N GLY A 19 0.85 1.20 6.27
CA GLY A 19 1.59 0.57 7.37
C GLY A 19 1.79 1.47 8.59
N VAL A 20 2.26 2.70 8.38
CA VAL A 20 2.62 3.62 9.47
C VAL A 20 1.36 4.23 10.09
N PRO A 21 1.15 4.12 11.42
CA PRO A 21 -0.01 4.72 12.08
C PRO A 21 -0.02 6.26 12.07
N ASP A 22 -1.21 6.86 12.09
CA ASP A 22 -1.42 8.32 12.08
C ASP A 22 -0.74 9.07 13.22
N PHE A 23 -0.68 8.48 14.43
CA PHE A 23 0.01 9.10 15.56
C PHE A 23 1.54 9.22 15.35
N LYS A 24 2.10 8.51 14.37
CA LYS A 24 3.50 8.69 13.93
C LYS A 24 3.61 9.54 12.67
N LEU A 25 2.67 9.38 11.74
CA LEU A 25 2.64 10.09 10.46
C LEU A 25 1.20 10.26 10.00
N GLU A 26 0.66 11.47 10.19
CA GLU A 26 -0.69 11.83 9.79
C GLU A 26 -0.85 11.83 8.26
N LYS A 27 -1.98 11.31 7.75
CA LYS A 27 -2.16 11.14 6.29
C LYS A 27 -2.17 12.45 5.50
N TRP A 28 -2.55 13.58 6.11
CA TRP A 28 -2.53 14.87 5.43
C TRP A 28 -1.13 15.28 4.94
N VAL A 29 -0.06 14.83 5.62
CA VAL A 29 1.33 15.08 5.19
C VAL A 29 1.62 14.37 3.86
N ILE A 30 1.10 13.15 3.72
CA ILE A 30 1.22 12.34 2.50
C ILE A 30 0.40 13.00 1.39
N GLU A 31 -0.84 13.40 1.66
CA GLU A 31 -1.70 14.08 0.67
C GLU A 31 -1.05 15.37 0.17
N ARG A 32 -0.49 16.17 1.07
CA ARG A 32 0.24 17.38 0.69
C ARG A 32 1.39 17.09 -0.26
N ARG A 33 2.13 15.99 -0.06
CA ARG A 33 3.25 15.61 -0.92
C ARG A 33 2.78 15.08 -2.28
N ILE A 34 1.70 14.30 -2.31
CA ILE A 34 1.08 13.81 -3.56
C ILE A 34 0.61 15.00 -4.38
N LYS A 35 -0.14 15.91 -3.75
CA LYS A 35 -0.63 17.12 -4.41
C LYS A 35 0.51 17.96 -5.02
N LEU A 36 1.62 18.12 -4.32
CA LEU A 36 2.78 18.83 -4.86
C LEU A 36 3.37 18.14 -6.11
N LEU A 37 3.33 16.81 -6.19
CA LEU A 37 3.78 16.06 -7.36
C LEU A 37 2.78 16.21 -8.52
N GLU A 38 1.49 16.16 -8.24
CA GLU A 38 0.43 16.39 -9.23
C GLU A 38 0.48 17.82 -9.79
N ASP A 39 0.63 18.82 -8.93
CA ASP A 39 0.79 20.23 -9.31
C ASP A 39 2.08 20.45 -10.15
N ALA A 40 3.09 19.59 -9.98
CA ALA A 40 4.31 19.56 -10.81
C ALA A 40 4.15 18.78 -12.13
N GLY A 41 2.97 18.21 -12.39
CA GLY A 41 2.64 17.51 -13.64
C GLY A 41 2.78 15.98 -13.61
N VAL A 42 2.95 15.37 -12.43
CA VAL A 42 2.93 13.90 -12.30
C VAL A 42 1.49 13.38 -12.36
N THR A 43 1.23 12.39 -13.21
CA THR A 43 -0.09 11.74 -13.29
C THR A 43 -0.10 10.46 -12.45
N PHE A 44 -1.09 10.31 -11.57
CA PHE A 44 -1.29 9.06 -10.82
C PHE A 44 -2.40 8.20 -11.45
N ARG A 45 -2.13 6.89 -11.54
CA ARG A 45 -3.06 5.86 -11.99
C ARG A 45 -3.22 4.83 -10.88
N TYR A 46 -4.25 5.03 -10.06
CA TYR A 46 -4.60 4.17 -8.92
C TYR A 46 -5.37 2.92 -9.35
N ASN A 47 -5.39 1.90 -8.48
CA ASN A 47 -6.00 0.60 -8.74
C ASN A 47 -5.45 -0.11 -9.99
N VAL A 48 -4.16 0.08 -10.29
CA VAL A 48 -3.47 -0.55 -11.42
C VAL A 48 -2.24 -1.31 -10.92
N GLU A 49 -2.27 -2.63 -11.03
CA GLU A 49 -1.15 -3.51 -10.68
C GLU A 49 -0.36 -3.91 -11.93
N ILE A 50 0.89 -3.47 -12.00
CA ILE A 50 1.82 -3.88 -13.05
C ILE A 50 2.16 -5.37 -12.89
N GLY A 51 2.06 -6.12 -13.98
CA GLY A 51 2.18 -7.58 -14.02
C GLY A 51 0.83 -8.31 -13.97
N ARG A 52 -0.26 -7.62 -13.61
CA ARG A 52 -1.63 -8.15 -13.60
C ARG A 52 -2.55 -7.40 -14.55
N ASP A 53 -2.65 -6.08 -14.40
CA ASP A 53 -3.53 -5.22 -15.21
C ASP A 53 -2.80 -4.65 -16.43
N ILE A 54 -1.49 -4.38 -16.31
CA ILE A 54 -0.61 -3.93 -17.40
C ILE A 54 0.68 -4.74 -17.36
N SER A 55 1.09 -5.30 -18.48
CA SER A 55 2.33 -6.08 -18.60
C SER A 55 3.59 -5.21 -18.59
N ALA A 56 4.73 -5.79 -18.24
CA ALA A 56 6.01 -5.09 -18.27
C ALA A 56 6.42 -4.68 -19.70
N ASP A 57 6.01 -5.44 -20.72
CA ASP A 57 6.33 -5.15 -22.11
C ASP A 57 5.53 -3.96 -22.65
N GLU A 58 4.26 -3.84 -22.28
CA GLU A 58 3.45 -2.65 -22.58
C GLU A 58 4.08 -1.38 -21.98
N LEU A 59 4.60 -1.44 -20.74
CA LEU A 59 5.31 -0.31 -20.15
C LEU A 59 6.58 0.07 -20.93
N ARG A 60 7.36 -0.92 -21.36
CA ARG A 60 8.58 -0.69 -22.15
C ARG A 60 8.30 -0.10 -23.53
N GLN A 61 7.15 -0.41 -24.12
CA GLN A 61 6.72 0.17 -25.40
C GLN A 61 6.16 1.58 -25.23
N ALA A 62 5.47 1.85 -24.12
CA ALA A 62 4.78 3.11 -23.88
C ALA A 62 5.65 4.23 -23.28
N PHE A 63 6.78 3.89 -22.64
CA PHE A 63 7.63 4.85 -21.93
C PHE A 63 9.10 4.72 -22.31
N ASP A 64 9.80 5.85 -22.42
CA ASP A 64 11.24 5.91 -22.70
C ASP A 64 12.09 5.29 -21.57
N ALA A 65 11.58 5.31 -20.33
CA ALA A 65 12.24 4.79 -19.15
C ALA A 65 11.22 4.32 -18.10
N VAL A 66 11.61 3.31 -17.32
CA VAL A 66 10.80 2.73 -16.25
C VAL A 66 11.59 2.68 -14.95
N VAL A 67 10.99 3.17 -13.86
CA VAL A 67 11.52 3.05 -12.50
C VAL A 67 10.66 2.10 -11.70
N LEU A 68 11.26 1.04 -11.15
CA LEU A 68 10.56 0.10 -10.29
C LEU A 68 10.61 0.59 -8.84
N ALA A 69 9.45 0.90 -8.28
CA ALA A 69 9.29 1.42 -6.92
C ALA A 69 8.27 0.61 -6.09
N GLY A 70 8.08 -0.68 -6.41
CA GLY A 70 7.07 -1.54 -5.78
C GLY A 70 7.35 -1.95 -4.32
N GLY A 71 8.54 -1.66 -3.80
CA GLY A 71 8.92 -2.01 -2.44
C GLY A 71 9.05 -3.53 -2.18
N ALA A 72 8.93 -3.93 -0.91
CA ALA A 72 9.05 -5.32 -0.47
C ALA A 72 7.86 -5.68 0.44
N SER A 73 6.72 -6.00 -0.17
CA SER A 73 5.47 -6.31 0.56
C SER A 73 5.36 -7.77 1.02
N ALA A 74 6.20 -8.67 0.48
CA ALA A 74 6.18 -10.07 0.85
C ALA A 74 6.58 -10.21 2.33
N PRO A 75 5.69 -10.74 3.20
CA PRO A 75 6.03 -10.94 4.60
C PRO A 75 7.12 -12.01 4.72
N ARG A 76 7.95 -11.89 5.75
CA ARG A 76 8.91 -12.93 6.11
C ARG A 76 8.23 -13.96 6.99
N GLU A 77 8.16 -15.19 6.52
CA GLU A 77 7.61 -16.31 7.27
C GLU A 77 8.65 -16.93 8.22
N LEU A 78 8.18 -17.36 9.39
CA LEU A 78 8.95 -18.11 10.38
C LEU A 78 8.24 -19.43 10.67
N ASN A 79 8.80 -20.53 10.19
CA ASN A 79 8.27 -21.87 10.38
C ASN A 79 8.64 -22.39 11.78
N LEU A 80 7.84 -22.02 12.77
CA LEU A 80 7.99 -22.42 14.17
C LEU A 80 6.75 -23.20 14.63
N PRO A 81 6.89 -24.16 15.57
CA PRO A 81 5.74 -24.82 16.17
C PRO A 81 4.74 -23.79 16.71
N GLY A 82 3.47 -23.94 16.34
CA GLY A 82 2.40 -23.01 16.72
C GLY A 82 2.20 -21.81 15.78
N ARG A 83 2.94 -21.68 14.67
CA ARG A 83 2.75 -20.61 13.67
C ARG A 83 1.31 -20.49 13.16
N ASP A 84 0.59 -21.61 13.07
CA ASP A 84 -0.77 -21.68 12.53
C ASP A 84 -1.86 -21.49 13.60
N LEU A 85 -1.49 -21.16 14.85
CA LEU A 85 -2.47 -20.88 15.90
C LEU A 85 -3.26 -19.61 15.58
N LYS A 86 -4.55 -19.61 15.97
CA LYS A 86 -5.42 -18.44 15.87
C LYS A 86 -4.81 -17.27 16.65
N GLY A 87 -4.87 -16.07 16.08
CA GLY A 87 -4.32 -14.84 16.66
C GLY A 87 -2.90 -14.50 16.20
N ILE A 88 -2.22 -15.38 15.45
CA ILE A 88 -0.90 -15.08 14.87
C ILE A 88 -1.06 -14.56 13.43
N HIS A 89 -0.94 -13.23 13.29
CA HIS A 89 -1.11 -12.53 12.02
C HIS A 89 0.18 -11.87 11.55
N TYR A 90 0.31 -11.65 10.24
CA TYR A 90 1.36 -10.79 9.73
C TYR A 90 1.06 -9.33 10.09
N ALA A 91 2.12 -8.56 10.43
CA ALA A 91 1.96 -7.17 10.84
C ALA A 91 1.17 -6.34 9.83
N MET A 92 1.43 -6.55 8.53
CA MET A 92 0.75 -5.77 7.48
C MET A 92 -0.73 -6.11 7.33
N GLU A 93 -1.18 -7.31 7.71
CA GLU A 93 -2.61 -7.65 7.72
C GLU A 93 -3.35 -6.79 8.75
N TYR A 94 -2.81 -6.72 9.97
CA TYR A 94 -3.41 -5.92 11.03
C TYR A 94 -3.25 -4.41 10.78
N LEU A 95 -2.04 -3.94 10.50
CA LEU A 95 -1.74 -2.51 10.36
C LEU A 95 -2.52 -1.86 9.21
N THR A 96 -2.67 -2.56 8.09
CA THR A 96 -3.45 -2.05 6.94
C THR A 96 -4.92 -1.87 7.33
N GLN A 97 -5.52 -2.82 8.04
CA GLN A 97 -6.90 -2.68 8.49
C GLN A 97 -7.06 -1.52 9.48
N GLN A 98 -6.14 -1.36 10.44
CA GLN A 98 -6.20 -0.25 11.40
C GLN A 98 -6.08 1.12 10.71
N ASN A 99 -5.12 1.28 9.81
CA ASN A 99 -4.97 2.54 9.06
C ASN A 99 -6.18 2.85 8.18
N ARG A 100 -6.80 1.83 7.58
CA ARG A 100 -8.05 1.99 6.82
C ARG A 100 -9.20 2.43 7.72
N ARG A 101 -9.39 1.80 8.89
CA ARG A 101 -10.42 2.19 9.87
C ARG A 101 -10.28 3.63 10.34
N VAL A 102 -9.06 4.05 10.67
CA VAL A 102 -8.77 5.45 11.08
C VAL A 102 -9.04 6.44 9.95
N SER A 103 -8.89 6.00 8.69
CA SER A 103 -9.17 6.81 7.50
C SER A 103 -10.59 6.63 6.94
N ASP A 104 -11.52 6.07 7.73
CA ASP A 104 -12.91 5.76 7.33
C ASP A 104 -13.03 4.97 6.02
N THR A 105 -12.01 4.18 5.68
CA THR A 105 -11.95 3.33 4.48
C THR A 105 -12.46 1.93 4.83
N PRO A 106 -13.32 1.31 3.99
CA PRO A 106 -13.79 -0.06 4.20
C PRO A 106 -12.67 -1.09 4.34
N VAL A 107 -12.92 -2.09 5.18
CA VAL A 107 -12.07 -3.28 5.36
C VAL A 107 -12.86 -4.49 4.87
N ASP A 108 -12.48 -5.02 3.72
CA ASP A 108 -13.22 -6.11 3.03
C ASP A 108 -12.69 -7.52 3.41
N SER A 109 -11.95 -7.63 4.51
CA SER A 109 -11.34 -8.88 5.00
C SER A 109 -11.80 -9.19 6.42
N GLU A 110 -11.56 -10.42 6.86
CA GLU A 110 -11.82 -10.82 8.26
C GLU A 110 -11.15 -9.84 9.22
N HIS A 111 -11.91 -9.38 10.21
CA HIS A 111 -11.45 -8.34 11.12
C HIS A 111 -10.42 -8.90 12.10
N ILE A 112 -9.22 -8.33 12.07
CA ILE A 112 -8.18 -8.60 13.06
C ILE A 112 -8.23 -7.47 14.10
N LEU A 113 -8.64 -7.82 15.32
CA LEU A 113 -8.79 -6.90 16.46
C LEU A 113 -7.81 -7.26 17.58
N ALA A 114 -7.48 -6.27 18.40
CA ALA A 114 -6.61 -6.40 19.56
C ALA A 114 -7.30 -5.78 20.79
N ASP A 115 -8.57 -6.12 20.99
CA ASP A 115 -9.43 -5.66 22.08
C ASP A 115 -9.29 -6.48 23.37
N GLY A 116 -8.49 -7.57 23.33
CA GLY A 116 -8.20 -8.42 24.48
C GLY A 116 -9.34 -9.36 24.86
N LEU A 117 -10.28 -9.59 23.95
CA LEU A 117 -11.40 -10.52 24.12
C LEU A 117 -11.08 -11.87 23.46
N ASP A 118 -10.11 -12.59 24.01
CA ASP A 118 -9.89 -14.02 23.76
C ASP A 118 -10.06 -14.82 25.05
#